data_AF-A0A202DEI7-F1
#
_entry.id   AF-A0A202DEI7-F1
#
_cell.length_a   1.000
_cell.length_b   1.000
_cell.length_c   1.000
_cell.angle_alpha   90.00
_cell.angle_beta   90.00
_cell.angle_gamma   90.00
#
_symmetry.space_group_name_H-M   'P 1'
#
loop_
_entity.id
_entity.type
_entity.pdbx_description
1 polymer ?
#
loop_
_entity_poly.entity_id
_entity_poly.type
_entity_poly.pdbx_seq_one_letter_code
_entity_poly.pdbx_strand_id
1 'polypeptide(L)' 'MKYKPMLLVLLLAAIAVPAVAVSQKPNIVVLYIDDLGYGDIGPFGSKINKTPHLDKMAEEGMKLTSFYAAA' A
#
# COMPACT_ATOMS: atom_id res chain seq x y z
N MET A 1 35.54 -11.66 38.65
CA MET A 1 35.65 -10.95 37.34
C MET A 1 35.59 -11.85 36.10
N LYS A 2 35.47 -13.19 36.23
CA LYS A 2 35.60 -14.13 35.11
C LYS A 2 34.35 -14.25 34.22
N TYR A 3 33.17 -13.82 34.70
CA TYR A 3 31.87 -13.98 34.04
C TYR A 3 31.32 -12.70 33.39
N LYS A 4 31.95 -11.54 33.63
CA LYS A 4 31.59 -10.24 33.00
C LYS A 4 31.53 -10.29 31.46
N PRO A 5 32.50 -10.88 30.74
CA PRO A 5 32.42 -10.92 29.28
C PRO A 5 31.29 -11.82 28.79
N MET A 6 30.97 -12.90 29.51
CA MET A 6 29.87 -13.80 29.18
C MET A 6 28.50 -13.13 29.38
N LEU A 7 28.35 -12.34 30.46
CA LEU A 7 27.17 -11.50 30.71
C LEU A 7 26.98 -10.42 29.64
N LEU A 8 28.07 -9.81 29.16
CA LEU A 8 28.04 -8.81 28.11
C LEU A 8 27.61 -9.41 26.76
N VAL A 9 28.12 -10.60 26.42
CA VAL A 9 27.72 -11.33 25.19
C VAL A 9 26.24 -11.73 25.23
N LEU A 10 25.75 -12.20 26.38
CA LEU A 10 24.32 -12.49 26.57
C LEU A 10 23.45 -11.23 26.43
N LEU A 11 23.92 -10.09 26.94
CA LEU A 11 23.20 -8.81 26.82
C LEU A 11 23.18 -8.30 25.37
N LEU A 12 24.28 -8.43 24.62
CA LEU A 12 24.32 -8.09 23.20
C LEU A 12 23.44 -9.02 22.35
N ALA A 13 23.39 -10.31 22.67
CA ALA A 13 22.54 -11.26 21.97
C ALA A 13 21.04 -10.97 22.17
N ALA A 14 20.65 -10.44 23.33
CA ALA A 14 19.26 -10.05 23.61
C ALA A 14 18.79 -8.82 22.80
N ILE A 15 19.72 -7.94 22.39
CA ILE A 15 19.42 -6.75 21.57
C ILE A 15 19.32 -7.11 20.08
N ALA A 16 19.94 -8.22 19.67
CA ALA A 16 19.99 -8.65 18.28
C ALA A 16 18.74 -9.43 17.81
N VAL A 17 17.68 -9.51 18.63
CA VAL A 17 16.43 -10.17 18.20
C VAL A 17 15.72 -9.26 17.19
N PRO A 18 15.60 -9.65 15.91
CA PRO A 18 14.87 -8.84 14.95
C PRO A 18 13.40 -8.84 15.37
N ALA A 19 12.80 -7.65 15.43
CA ALA A 19 11.36 -7.53 15.61
C ALA A 19 10.68 -8.24 14.44
N VAL A 20 10.01 -9.35 14.73
CA VAL A 20 9.18 -10.06 13.74
C VAL A 20 8.00 -9.14 13.45
N ALA A 21 8.07 -8.41 12.33
CA ALA A 21 6.94 -7.65 11.84
C ALA A 21 5.83 -8.65 11.52
N VAL A 22 4.80 -8.69 12.37
CA VAL A 22 3.58 -9.44 12.10
C VAL A 22 3.01 -8.87 10.81
N SER A 23 3.06 -9.67 9.73
CA SER A 23 2.43 -9.30 8.47
C SER A 23 0.93 -9.22 8.71
N GLN A 24 0.44 -8.00 8.94
CA GLN A 24 -0.98 -7.76 9.04
C GLN A 24 -1.59 -7.96 7.66
N LYS A 25 -2.68 -8.74 7.61
CA LYS A 25 -3.44 -8.88 6.36
C LYS A 25 -3.92 -7.49 5.92
N PRO A 26 -3.78 -7.12 4.64
CA PRO A 26 -4.27 -5.84 4.18
C PRO A 26 -5.80 -5.81 4.27
N ASN A 27 -6.35 -4.62 4.51
CA ASN A 27 -7.77 -4.37 4.25
C ASN A 27 -7.96 -4.20 2.75
N ILE A 28 -8.99 -4.83 2.19
CA ILE A 28 -9.35 -4.72 0.78
C ILE A 28 -10.68 -3.95 0.70
N VAL A 29 -10.67 -2.82 0.02
CA VAL A 29 -11.87 -2.00 -0.24
C VAL A 29 -12.11 -1.98 -1.74
N VAL A 30 -13.32 -2.37 -2.15
CA VAL A 30 -13.74 -2.33 -3.55
C VAL A 30 -14.70 -1.18 -3.74
N LEU A 31 -14.34 -0.24 -4.62
CA LEU A 31 -15.20 0.87 -5.03
C LEU A 31 -15.70 0.55 -6.44
N TYR A 32 -17.02 0.45 -6.59
CA TYR A 32 -17.69 0.22 -7.86
C TYR A 32 -18.70 1.33 -8.10
N ILE A 33 -18.64 1.95 -9.27
CA ILE A 33 -19.44 3.13 -9.62
C ILE A 33 -20.27 2.76 -10.83
N ASP A 34 -21.59 2.98 -10.71
CA ASP A 34 -22.54 2.70 -11.78
C ASP A 34 -22.41 3.71 -12.91
N ASP A 35 -22.52 3.24 -14.15
CA ASP A 35 -22.48 4.03 -15.39
C ASP A 35 -21.32 5.03 -15.53
N LEU A 36 -20.16 4.77 -14.92
CA LEU A 36 -18.98 5.63 -15.08
C LEU A 36 -18.31 5.41 -16.45
N GLY A 37 -18.30 6.44 -17.29
CA GLY A 37 -17.61 6.42 -18.57
C GLY A 37 -16.07 6.46 -18.43
N TYR A 38 -15.38 5.83 -19.37
CA TYR A 38 -13.90 5.74 -19.36
C TYR A 38 -13.21 7.12 -19.26
N GLY A 39 -13.71 8.11 -20.00
CA GLY A 39 -13.12 9.46 -20.04
C GLY A 39 -13.65 10.43 -18.99
N ASP A 40 -14.51 9.98 -18.07
CA ASP A 40 -15.24 10.89 -17.18
C ASP A 40 -14.38 11.42 -16.02
N ILE A 41 -13.29 10.73 -15.69
CA ILE A 41 -12.40 11.07 -14.57
C ILE A 41 -11.02 11.53 -15.03
N GLY A 42 -10.38 12.37 -14.21
CA GLY A 42 -9.07 12.96 -14.50
C GLY A 42 -7.97 11.96 -14.88
N PRO A 43 -7.83 10.78 -14.22
CA PRO A 43 -6.82 9.79 -14.58
C PRO A 43 -6.87 9.28 -16.02
N PHE A 44 -8.03 9.39 -16.67
CA PHE A 44 -8.30 8.95 -18.04
C PHE A 44 -8.61 10.09 -19.02
N GLY A 45 -8.34 11.35 -18.61
CA GLY A 45 -8.31 12.50 -19.52
C GLY A 45 -9.48 13.47 -19.42
N SER A 46 -10.34 13.35 -18.40
CA SER A 46 -11.38 14.36 -18.17
C SER A 46 -10.79 15.75 -17.96
N LYS A 47 -11.31 16.74 -18.69
CA LYS A 47 -10.96 18.16 -18.54
C LYS A 47 -12.06 18.98 -17.86
N ILE A 48 -13.21 18.37 -17.64
CA ILE A 48 -14.43 19.01 -17.13
C ILE A 48 -14.65 18.59 -15.67
N ASN A 49 -14.68 17.28 -15.41
CA ASN A 49 -14.91 16.75 -14.07
C ASN A 49 -13.60 16.71 -13.30
N LYS A 50 -13.53 17.45 -12.20
CA LYS A 50 -12.36 17.46 -11.32
C LYS A 50 -12.47 16.31 -10.32
N THR A 51 -11.51 15.40 -10.34
CA THR A 51 -11.50 14.20 -9.49
C THR A 51 -10.19 14.07 -8.70
N PRO A 52 -9.82 15.06 -7.88
CA PRO A 52 -8.48 15.16 -7.29
C PRO A 52 -8.08 13.94 -6.44
N HIS A 53 -9.05 13.28 -5.81
CA HIS A 53 -8.79 12.05 -5.05
C HIS A 53 -8.53 10.84 -5.96
N LEU A 54 -9.23 10.74 -7.09
CA LEU A 54 -8.97 9.70 -8.09
C LEU A 54 -7.63 9.95 -8.80
N ASP A 55 -7.31 11.22 -9.06
CA ASP A 55 -6.01 11.65 -9.61
C ASP A 55 -4.87 11.18 -8.70
N LYS A 56 -4.95 11.52 -7.41
CA LYS A 56 -3.98 11.08 -6.41
C LYS A 56 -3.87 9.55 -6.31
N MET A 57 -4.99 8.83 -6.30
CA MET A 57 -4.96 7.36 -6.26
C MET A 57 -4.29 6.75 -7.50
N ALA A 58 -4.47 7.37 -8.67
CA ALA A 58 -3.81 6.93 -9.89
C ALA A 58 -2.30 7.24 -9.90
N GLU A 59 -1.88 8.34 -9.27
CA GLU A 59 -0.46 8.71 -9.10
C GLU A 59 0.26 7.82 -8.08
N GLU A 60 -0.38 7.50 -6.96
CA GLU A 60 0.17 6.65 -5.89
C GLU A 60 0.08 5.16 -6.21
N GLY A 61 -0.74 4.79 -7.19
CA GLY A 61 -1.09 3.41 -7.52
C GLY A 61 -0.86 3.04 -8.97
N MET A 62 -1.83 2.32 -9.53
CA MET A 62 -1.79 1.83 -10.91
C MET A 62 -3.08 2.17 -11.64
N LYS A 63 -2.95 2.54 -12.92
CA LYS A 63 -4.09 2.70 -13.84
C LYS A 63 -4.21 1.50 -14.75
N LEU A 64 -5.42 0.95 -14.86
CA LEU A 64 -5.75 -0.07 -15.84
C LEU A 64 -6.37 0.60 -17.07
N THR A 65 -5.58 0.86 -18.10
CA THR A 65 -6.01 1.57 -19.32
C THR A 65 -6.78 0.68 -20.31
N SER A 66 -6.94 -0.60 -20.00
CA SER A 66 -7.64 -1.59 -20.83
C SER A 66 -8.37 -2.61 -19.95
N PHE A 67 -9.17 -2.09 -19.01
CA PHE A 67 -10.02 -2.89 -18.12
C PHE A 67 -11.42 -3.03 -18.73
N TYR A 68 -11.76 -4.23 -19.19
CA TYR A 68 -13.07 -4.53 -19.78
C TYR A 68 -13.98 -5.20 -18.75
N ALA A 69 -15.20 -4.70 -18.61
CA ALA A 69 -16.23 -5.39 -17.85
C ALA A 69 -16.70 -6.62 -18.64
N ALA A 70 -16.87 -7.75 -17.95
CA ALA A 70 -17.55 -8.90 -18.52
C ALA A 70 -19.07 -8.62 -18.55
N ALA A 71 -19.73 -9.14 -19.58
CA ALA A 71 -21.18 -9.07 -19.76
C ALA A 71 -21.89 -10.28 -19.15
#